data_AF-A0A2K8TA31-F1
#
_entry.id   AF-A0A2K8TA31-F1
#
_cell.length_a   1.000
_cell.length_b   1.000
_cell.length_c   1.000
_cell.angle_alpha   90.00
_cell.angle_beta   90.00
_cell.angle_gamma   90.00
#
_symmetry.space_group_name_H-M   'P 1'
#
loop_
_entity.id
_entity.type
_entity.pdbx_description
1 polymer ?
#
loop_
_entity_poly.entity_id
_entity_poly.type
_entity_poly.pdbx_seq_one_letter_code
_entity_poly.pdbx_strand_id
1 'polypeptide(L)'
;MVVVAYWLGNATEQLADKVGSTWGGMMNAAFSNLPELIFGLIAVAKGLGPLAKAAWTGAIISNMLVAVGAAIMVGGYRFGTVTFPLDRAKDAAAGLMIAAVAILMPSVYAHAVDFSSESVSAADVIKNVSVWLSVFLLMAYGGSIIYTLARFRYSEPALQAKNLVGAFVHSESAPQAKNLADVFVPEENVEMSWGVPLSIGVLAASSVLMAFLSNFVADCVDSVTAGLGWTEMFVGAIVIGIIPLLSLSENICLF
;
A
#
# COMPACT_ATOMS: atom_id res chain seq x y z
N MET A 1 -14.53 -0.61 -10.25
CA MET A 1 -13.09 -0.63 -9.88
C MET A 1 -12.89 -1.22 -8.49
N VAL A 2 -13.57 -0.74 -7.44
CA VAL A 2 -13.46 -1.27 -6.06
C VAL A 2 -13.56 -2.81 -6.00
N VAL A 3 -14.62 -3.39 -6.57
CA VAL A 3 -14.77 -4.86 -6.60
C VAL A 3 -13.60 -5.54 -7.31
N VAL A 4 -13.14 -5.02 -8.46
CA VAL A 4 -12.02 -5.62 -9.20
C VAL A 4 -10.71 -5.50 -8.41
N ALA A 5 -10.51 -4.39 -7.70
CA ALA A 5 -9.35 -4.17 -6.83
C ALA A 5 -9.37 -5.16 -5.65
N TYR A 6 -10.54 -5.45 -5.07
CA TYR A 6 -10.72 -6.49 -4.06
C TYR A 6 -10.34 -7.88 -4.60
N TRP A 7 -10.85 -8.28 -5.76
CA TRP A 7 -10.51 -9.59 -6.36
C TRP A 7 -9.01 -9.71 -6.68
N LEU A 8 -8.40 -8.61 -7.13
CA LEU A 8 -6.97 -8.54 -7.41
C LEU A 8 -6.13 -8.65 -6.12
N GLY A 9 -6.58 -7.99 -5.04
CA GLY A 9 -6.01 -8.09 -3.70
C GLY A 9 -6.06 -9.52 -3.15
N ASN A 10 -7.25 -10.14 -3.11
CA ASN A 10 -7.39 -11.53 -2.65
C ASN A 10 -6.58 -12.50 -3.52
N ALA A 11 -6.56 -12.34 -4.84
CA ALA A 11 -5.74 -13.18 -5.71
C ALA A 11 -4.24 -13.04 -5.41
N THR A 12 -3.79 -11.83 -5.06
CA THR A 12 -2.42 -11.53 -4.66
C THR A 12 -2.07 -12.22 -3.33
N GLU A 13 -2.94 -12.11 -2.33
CA GLU A 13 -2.77 -12.72 -1.01
C GLU A 13 -2.71 -14.24 -1.10
N GLN A 14 -3.70 -14.84 -1.77
CA GLN A 14 -3.77 -16.28 -2.02
C GLN A 14 -2.55 -16.83 -2.78
N LEU A 15 -1.96 -16.01 -3.67
CA LEU A 15 -0.75 -16.38 -4.38
C LEU A 15 0.49 -16.20 -3.51
N ALA A 16 0.57 -15.10 -2.75
CA ALA A 16 1.69 -14.81 -1.85
C ALA A 16 1.88 -15.91 -0.79
N ASP A 17 0.78 -16.44 -0.24
CA ASP A 17 0.80 -17.52 0.74
C ASP A 17 1.43 -18.81 0.21
N LYS A 18 1.36 -19.05 -1.10
CA LYS A 18 1.85 -20.29 -1.74
C LYS A 18 3.29 -20.22 -2.24
N VAL A 19 3.89 -19.03 -2.32
CA VAL A 19 5.26 -18.82 -2.84
C VAL A 19 6.28 -18.65 -1.69
N GLY A 20 5.83 -18.75 -0.44
CA GLY A 20 6.65 -18.70 0.78
C GLY A 20 6.88 -17.28 1.30
N SER A 21 7.23 -17.14 2.58
CA SER A 21 7.25 -15.84 3.29
C SER A 21 8.05 -14.74 2.58
N THR A 22 9.20 -15.09 2.00
CA THR A 22 10.11 -14.18 1.32
C THR A 22 9.55 -13.66 -0.02
N TRP A 23 9.19 -14.56 -0.92
CA TRP A 23 8.66 -14.20 -2.24
C TRP A 23 7.22 -13.72 -2.16
N GLY A 24 6.42 -14.29 -1.26
CA GLY A 24 5.07 -13.85 -0.94
C GLY A 24 5.04 -12.41 -0.41
N GLY A 25 5.96 -12.04 0.49
CA GLY A 25 6.09 -10.65 0.95
C GLY A 25 6.40 -9.68 -0.19
N MET A 26 7.27 -10.06 -1.13
CA MET A 26 7.60 -9.24 -2.30
C MET A 26 6.43 -9.15 -3.29
N MET A 27 5.73 -10.26 -3.53
CA MET A 27 4.54 -10.30 -4.39
C MET A 27 3.43 -9.43 -3.81
N ASN A 28 3.17 -9.54 -2.50
CA ASN A 28 2.17 -8.70 -1.84
C ASN A 28 2.56 -7.22 -1.94
N ALA A 29 3.82 -6.86 -1.68
CA ALA A 29 4.28 -5.48 -1.82
C ALA A 29 4.06 -4.91 -3.24
N ALA A 30 4.34 -5.70 -4.28
CA ALA A 30 4.22 -5.27 -5.67
C ALA A 30 2.76 -5.26 -6.18
N PHE A 31 2.00 -6.31 -5.93
CA PHE A 31 0.69 -6.51 -6.54
C PHE A 31 -0.47 -5.91 -5.75
N SER A 32 -0.33 -5.66 -4.44
CA SER A 32 -1.37 -4.96 -3.66
C SER A 32 -1.59 -3.51 -4.10
N ASN A 33 -0.56 -2.87 -4.67
CA ASN A 33 -0.62 -1.50 -5.23
C ASN A 33 -0.79 -1.50 -6.77
N LEU A 34 -1.11 -2.65 -7.36
CA LEU A 34 -1.23 -2.79 -8.81
C LEU A 34 -2.42 -2.00 -9.40
N PRO A 35 -3.61 -1.93 -8.79
CA PRO A 35 -4.71 -1.12 -9.29
C PRO A 35 -4.32 0.35 -9.53
N GLU A 36 -3.57 0.93 -8.62
CA GLU A 36 -3.08 2.31 -8.62
C GLU A 36 -2.01 2.52 -9.68
N LEU A 37 -1.11 1.55 -9.83
CA LEU A 37 -0.10 1.57 -10.88
C LEU A 37 -0.75 1.47 -12.26
N ILE A 38 -1.70 0.56 -12.45
CA ILE A 38 -2.45 0.40 -13.70
C ILE A 38 -3.21 1.69 -14.04
N PHE A 39 -3.96 2.24 -13.08
CA PHE A 39 -4.68 3.49 -13.27
C PHE A 39 -3.72 4.64 -13.64
N GLY A 40 -2.66 4.83 -12.87
CA GLY A 40 -1.69 5.90 -13.09
C GLY A 40 -1.00 5.80 -14.44
N LEU A 41 -0.61 4.59 -14.87
CA LEU A 41 -0.01 4.36 -16.19
C LEU A 41 -0.96 4.75 -17.32
N ILE A 42 -2.24 4.36 -17.22
CA ILE A 42 -3.26 4.68 -18.23
C ILE A 42 -3.58 6.17 -18.25
N ALA A 43 -3.70 6.81 -17.09
CA ALA A 43 -3.92 8.25 -17.00
C ALA A 43 -2.76 9.03 -17.63
N VAL A 44 -1.50 8.66 -17.32
CA VAL A 44 -0.32 9.26 -17.96
C VAL A 44 -0.31 9.00 -19.47
N ALA A 45 -0.65 7.78 -19.92
CA ALA A 45 -0.71 7.44 -21.35
C ALA A 45 -1.76 8.25 -22.12
N LYS A 46 -2.82 8.72 -21.43
CA LYS A 46 -3.85 9.60 -21.99
C LYS A 46 -3.55 11.09 -21.87
N GLY A 47 -2.37 11.46 -21.38
CA GLY A 47 -2.01 12.86 -21.16
C GLY A 47 -2.60 13.46 -19.88
N LEU A 48 -3.31 12.67 -19.07
CA LEU A 48 -3.89 13.07 -17.77
C LEU A 48 -2.83 12.94 -16.66
N GLY A 49 -1.65 13.52 -16.88
CA GLY A 49 -0.57 13.54 -15.91
C GLY A 49 -0.94 14.19 -14.56
N PRO A 50 -1.65 15.34 -14.53
CA PRO A 50 -2.12 15.95 -13.29
C PRO A 50 -3.07 15.04 -12.50
N LEU A 51 -3.99 14.37 -13.19
CA LEU A 51 -4.90 13.39 -12.58
C LEU A 51 -4.13 12.21 -11.95
N ALA A 52 -3.13 11.66 -12.65
CA ALA A 52 -2.31 10.56 -12.14
C ALA A 52 -1.55 10.97 -10.87
N LYS A 53 -0.93 12.16 -10.88
CA LYS A 53 -0.25 12.73 -9.71
C LYS A 53 -1.22 12.89 -8.54
N ALA A 54 -2.40 13.47 -8.78
CA ALA A 54 -3.41 13.65 -7.76
C ALA A 54 -3.89 12.30 -7.18
N ALA A 55 -4.12 11.30 -8.02
CA ALA A 55 -4.53 9.97 -7.59
C ALA A 55 -3.49 9.27 -6.70
N TRP A 56 -2.21 9.30 -7.06
CA TRP A 56 -1.16 8.73 -6.22
C TRP A 56 -0.98 9.48 -4.90
N THR A 57 -1.08 10.82 -4.91
CA THR A 57 -1.10 11.61 -3.67
C THR A 57 -2.30 11.24 -2.80
N GLY A 58 -3.48 11.10 -3.40
CA GLY A 58 -4.70 10.66 -2.74
C GLY A 58 -4.55 9.29 -2.07
N ALA A 59 -4.00 8.31 -2.77
CA ALA A 59 -3.76 6.96 -2.27
C ALA A 59 -2.79 6.95 -1.07
N ILE A 60 -1.74 7.77 -1.10
CA ILE A 60 -0.82 7.91 0.03
C ILE A 60 -1.57 8.50 1.24
N ILE A 61 -2.34 9.58 1.04
CA ILE A 61 -3.09 10.24 2.12
C ILE A 61 -4.17 9.32 2.69
N SER A 62 -4.92 8.61 1.83
CA SER A 62 -5.97 7.70 2.29
C SER A 62 -5.41 6.56 3.11
N ASN A 63 -4.29 5.98 2.70
CA ASN A 63 -3.68 4.87 3.43
C ASN A 63 -3.10 5.33 4.78
N MET A 64 -2.45 6.49 4.82
CA MET A 64 -1.78 6.97 6.02
C MET A 64 -2.71 7.67 7.02
N LEU A 65 -3.74 8.36 6.55
CA LEU A 65 -4.61 9.17 7.39
C LEU A 65 -5.96 8.50 7.59
N VAL A 66 -6.63 8.10 6.51
CA VAL A 66 -7.99 7.57 6.57
C VAL A 66 -7.99 6.13 7.09
N ALA A 67 -7.17 5.25 6.53
CA ALA A 67 -7.08 3.85 6.96
C ALA A 67 -6.59 3.74 8.41
N VAL A 68 -5.44 4.34 8.71
CA VAL A 68 -4.86 4.32 10.07
C VAL A 68 -5.78 5.03 11.05
N GLY A 69 -6.34 6.19 10.70
CA GLY A 69 -7.27 6.93 11.57
C GLY A 69 -8.55 6.14 11.87
N ALA A 70 -9.14 5.49 10.85
CA ALA A 70 -10.28 4.60 11.03
C ALA A 70 -9.93 3.39 11.89
N ALA A 71 -8.78 2.76 11.67
CA ALA A 71 -8.31 1.63 12.46
C ALA A 71 -8.10 2.00 13.95
N ILE A 72 -7.49 3.16 14.23
CA ILE A 72 -7.33 3.67 15.60
C ILE A 72 -8.70 3.99 16.23
N MET A 73 -9.61 4.60 15.47
CA MET A 73 -10.94 4.96 15.98
C MET A 73 -11.77 3.71 16.31
N VAL A 74 -11.82 2.74 15.40
CA VAL A 74 -12.57 1.49 15.58
C VAL A 74 -11.92 0.62 16.65
N GLY A 75 -10.60 0.40 16.57
CA GLY A 75 -9.85 -0.37 17.55
C GLY A 75 -9.89 0.26 18.94
N GLY A 76 -9.81 1.58 19.03
CA GLY A 76 -9.93 2.32 20.28
C GLY A 76 -11.34 2.28 20.87
N TYR A 77 -12.37 2.33 20.03
CA TYR A 77 -13.77 2.20 20.47
C TYR A 77 -14.08 0.79 20.98
N ARG A 78 -13.55 -0.25 20.32
CA ARG A 78 -13.83 -1.65 20.66
C ARG A 78 -12.96 -2.19 21.79
N PHE A 79 -11.68 -1.83 21.84
CA PHE A 79 -10.68 -2.42 22.74
C PHE A 79 -10.00 -1.42 23.69
N GLY A 80 -10.35 -0.13 23.64
CA GLY A 80 -9.75 0.90 24.48
C GLY A 80 -8.32 1.25 24.04
N THR A 81 -7.31 0.79 24.78
CA THR A 81 -5.90 1.10 24.49
C THR A 81 -5.24 0.00 23.65
N VAL A 82 -4.94 0.29 22.39
CA VAL A 82 -4.19 -0.62 21.49
C VAL A 82 -2.70 -0.27 21.54
N THR A 83 -1.86 -1.24 21.94
CA THR A 83 -0.39 -1.07 22.00
C THR A 83 0.29 -1.67 20.78
N PHE A 84 1.25 -0.94 20.20
CA PHE A 84 2.02 -1.40 19.05
C PHE A 84 3.53 -1.44 19.36
N PRO A 85 4.30 -2.36 18.75
CA PRO A 85 5.74 -2.41 18.92
C PRO A 85 6.40 -1.14 18.34
N LEU A 86 7.04 -0.36 19.21
CA LEU A 86 7.61 0.94 18.90
C LEU A 86 8.68 0.88 17.79
N ASP A 87 9.47 -0.19 17.74
CA ASP A 87 10.57 -0.32 16.78
C ASP A 87 10.05 -0.42 15.33
N ARG A 88 8.98 -1.21 15.10
CA ARG A 88 8.37 -1.32 13.77
C ARG A 88 7.67 -0.03 13.35
N ALA A 89 7.00 0.63 14.29
CA ALA A 89 6.35 1.91 14.03
C ALA A 89 7.37 3.01 13.67
N LYS A 90 8.53 3.03 14.35
CA LYS A 90 9.63 3.96 14.06
C LYS A 90 10.23 3.72 12.68
N ASP A 91 10.53 2.47 12.33
CA ASP A 91 11.09 2.12 11.01
C ASP A 91 10.13 2.54 9.89
N ALA A 92 8.83 2.25 10.04
CA ALA A 92 7.81 2.64 9.07
C ALA A 92 7.65 4.16 8.96
N ALA A 93 7.60 4.88 10.09
CA ALA A 93 7.48 6.33 10.11
C ALA A 93 8.70 7.03 9.49
N ALA A 94 9.91 6.54 9.76
CA ALA A 94 11.14 7.07 9.18
C ALA A 94 11.17 6.87 7.66
N GLY A 95 10.79 5.68 7.18
CA GLY A 95 10.68 5.39 5.74
C GLY A 95 9.66 6.30 5.05
N LEU A 96 8.49 6.49 5.66
CA LEU A 96 7.45 7.38 5.15
C LEU A 96 7.92 8.83 5.09
N MET A 97 8.66 9.29 6.11
CA MET A 97 9.18 10.66 6.15
C MET A 97 10.21 10.92 5.03
N ILE A 98 11.11 9.96 4.78
CA ILE A 98 12.06 10.04 3.66
C ILE A 98 11.31 10.07 2.32
N ALA A 99 10.33 9.19 2.14
CA ALA A 99 9.51 9.15 0.92
C ALA A 99 8.71 10.44 0.71
N ALA A 100 8.10 10.98 1.77
CA ALA A 100 7.34 12.23 1.71
C ALA A 100 8.23 13.42 1.34
N VAL A 101 9.40 13.56 1.97
CA VAL A 101 10.35 14.64 1.63
C VAL A 101 10.81 14.51 0.18
N ALA A 102 11.12 13.29 -0.27
CA ALA A 102 11.50 13.06 -1.66
C ALA A 102 10.38 13.42 -2.65
N ILE A 103 9.13 13.02 -2.39
CA ILE A 103 8.00 13.39 -3.27
C ILE A 103 7.74 14.90 -3.28
N LEU A 104 7.93 15.58 -2.15
CA LEU A 104 7.70 17.03 -2.02
C LEU A 104 8.81 17.88 -2.65
N MET A 105 10.05 17.40 -2.67
CA MET A 105 11.22 18.21 -3.07
C MET A 105 11.10 18.82 -4.48
N PRO A 106 10.69 18.08 -5.54
CA PRO A 106 10.51 18.67 -6.87
C PRO A 106 9.43 19.76 -6.90
N SER A 107 8.38 19.63 -6.08
CA SER A 107 7.28 20.59 -6.02
C SER A 107 7.69 21.90 -5.33
N VAL A 108 8.47 21.80 -4.27
CA VAL A 108 9.04 22.96 -3.56
C VAL A 108 10.03 23.69 -4.47
N TYR A 109 10.88 22.95 -5.18
CA TYR A 109 11.84 23.53 -6.12
C TYR A 109 11.13 24.28 -7.25
N ALA A 110 10.07 23.70 -7.84
CA ALA A 110 9.29 24.36 -8.89
C ALA A 110 8.72 25.71 -8.42
N HIS A 111 8.14 25.78 -7.21
CA HIS A 111 7.61 27.03 -6.66
C HIS A 111 8.70 28.06 -6.32
N ALA A 112 9.87 27.61 -5.87
CA ALA A 112 10.98 28.49 -5.56
C ALA A 112 11.57 29.14 -6.83
N VAL A 113 11.65 28.38 -7.93
CA VAL A 113 12.17 28.87 -9.21
C VAL A 113 11.19 29.80 -9.91
N ASP A 114 9.87 29.54 -9.84
CA ASP A 114 8.85 30.46 -10.38
C ASP A 114 8.89 31.86 -9.72
N PHE A 115 9.41 31.95 -8.49
CA PHE A 115 9.56 33.22 -7.76
C PHE A 115 10.82 34.02 -8.16
N SER A 116 11.82 33.34 -8.73
CA SER A 116 13.08 33.93 -9.17
C SER A 116 13.10 34.01 -10.70
N SER A 117 12.92 35.21 -11.25
CA SER A 117 12.80 35.57 -12.67
C SER A 117 14.00 35.21 -13.60
N GLU A 118 14.68 34.08 -13.40
CA GLU A 118 15.71 33.55 -14.30
C GLU A 118 15.12 32.43 -15.17
N SER A 119 14.72 32.80 -16.39
CA SER A 119 14.02 31.96 -17.38
C SER A 119 14.91 30.93 -18.10
N VAL A 120 16.03 30.51 -17.51
CA VAL A 120 16.85 29.45 -18.11
C VAL A 120 16.33 28.09 -17.64
N SER A 121 15.48 27.51 -18.49
CA SER A 121 15.01 26.11 -18.46
C SER A 121 14.71 25.48 -17.09
N ALA A 122 13.94 26.19 -16.26
CA ALA A 122 13.40 25.65 -15.01
C ALA A 122 12.72 24.29 -15.21
N ALA A 123 12.01 24.12 -16.34
CA ALA A 123 11.36 22.87 -16.73
C ALA A 123 12.34 21.71 -16.92
N ASP A 124 13.50 21.93 -17.58
CA ASP A 124 14.50 20.87 -17.77
C ASP A 124 15.18 20.51 -16.44
N VAL A 125 15.42 21.49 -15.57
CA VAL A 125 15.99 21.23 -14.24
C VAL A 125 15.00 20.44 -13.38
N ILE A 126 13.73 20.85 -13.31
CA ILE A 126 12.68 20.12 -12.56
C ILE A 126 12.57 18.68 -13.09
N LYS A 127 12.58 18.49 -14.41
CA LYS A 127 12.55 17.17 -15.05
C LYS A 127 13.76 16.33 -14.64
N ASN A 128 14.97 16.87 -14.75
CA ASN A 128 16.20 16.15 -14.41
C ASN A 128 16.24 15.78 -12.91
N VAL A 129 15.86 16.72 -12.03
CA VAL A 129 15.75 16.45 -10.59
C VAL A 129 14.74 15.34 -10.33
N SER A 130 13.56 15.39 -10.95
CA SER A 130 12.52 14.37 -10.79
C SER A 130 12.99 12.98 -11.26
N VAL A 131 13.71 12.90 -12.38
CA VAL A 131 14.25 11.64 -12.91
C VAL A 131 15.30 11.07 -11.95
N TRP A 132 16.29 11.85 -11.52
CA TRP A 132 17.31 11.38 -10.59
C TRP A 132 16.72 10.96 -9.25
N LEU A 133 15.73 11.69 -8.76
CA LEU A 133 15.04 11.37 -7.52
C LEU A 133 14.23 10.08 -7.65
N SER A 134 13.58 9.84 -8.79
CA SER A 134 12.88 8.57 -9.05
C SER A 134 13.84 7.37 -9.05
N VAL A 135 15.02 7.51 -9.69
CA VAL A 135 16.06 6.48 -9.71
C VAL A 135 16.60 6.24 -8.30
N PHE A 136 16.86 7.30 -7.53
CA PHE A 136 17.29 7.21 -6.15
C PHE A 136 16.26 6.48 -5.27
N LEU A 137 14.97 6.84 -5.39
CA LEU A 137 13.89 6.20 -4.65
C LEU A 137 13.73 4.72 -5.02
N LEU A 138 13.84 4.36 -6.30
CA LEU A 138 13.81 2.97 -6.75
C LEU A 138 14.99 2.17 -6.19
N MET A 139 16.20 2.76 -6.17
CA MET A 139 17.37 2.12 -5.54
C MET A 139 17.21 1.96 -4.03
N ALA A 140 16.71 2.98 -3.34
CA ALA A 140 16.45 2.92 -1.90
C ALA A 140 15.39 1.86 -1.57
N TYR A 141 14.30 1.83 -2.35
CA TYR A 141 13.25 0.82 -2.22
C TYR A 141 13.76 -0.59 -2.51
N GLY A 142 14.50 -0.79 -3.61
CA GLY A 142 15.14 -2.06 -3.93
C GLY A 142 16.15 -2.51 -2.87
N GLY A 143 16.95 -1.58 -2.35
CA GLY A 143 17.84 -1.80 -1.22
C GLY A 143 17.09 -2.21 0.06
N SER A 144 15.93 -1.59 0.32
CA SER A 144 15.06 -1.96 1.46
C SER A 144 14.51 -3.38 1.30
N ILE A 145 14.12 -3.78 0.09
CA ILE A 145 13.71 -5.15 -0.21
C ILE A 145 14.90 -6.10 0.01
N ILE A 146 16.07 -5.82 -0.55
CA ILE A 146 17.27 -6.68 -0.38
C ILE A 146 17.65 -6.81 1.10
N TYR A 147 17.63 -5.72 1.86
CA TYR A 147 17.89 -5.74 3.30
C TYR A 147 16.87 -6.62 4.04
N THR A 148 15.59 -6.48 3.68
CA THR A 148 14.50 -7.28 4.24
C THR A 148 14.70 -8.76 3.93
N LEU A 149 15.01 -9.10 2.67
CA LEU A 149 15.31 -10.47 2.22
C LEU A 149 16.55 -11.05 2.95
N ALA A 150 17.60 -10.25 3.12
CA ALA A 150 18.84 -10.67 3.78
C ALA A 150 18.63 -10.90 5.28
N ARG A 151 17.87 -10.04 5.95
CA ARG A 151 17.52 -10.17 7.38
C ARG A 151 16.63 -11.39 7.64
N PHE A 152 15.72 -11.72 6.73
CA PHE A 152 14.87 -12.91 6.83
C PHE A 152 15.64 -14.22 6.66
N ARG A 153 16.68 -14.27 5.82
CA ARG A 153 17.57 -15.47 5.75
C ARG A 153 18.33 -15.72 7.05
N TYR A 154 18.44 -14.72 7.93
CA TYR A 154 19.20 -14.81 9.19
C TYR A 154 18.31 -15.02 10.43
N SER A 155 17.04 -14.58 10.39
CA SER A 155 16.08 -14.76 11.48
C SER A 155 15.29 -16.06 11.30
N GLU A 156 15.74 -17.17 11.89
CA GLU A 156 14.92 -18.38 12.03
C GLU A 156 13.57 -18.05 12.70
N PRO A 157 12.42 -18.15 11.99
CA PRO A 157 11.11 -17.99 12.63
C PRO A 157 10.78 -19.20 13.52
N ALA A 158 11.46 -20.33 13.32
CA ALA A 158 11.23 -21.56 14.06
C ALA A 158 11.82 -21.56 15.49
N LEU A 159 12.86 -20.77 15.76
CA LEU A 159 13.52 -20.75 17.06
C LEU A 159 12.75 -19.89 18.08
N GLN A 160 12.16 -18.77 17.64
CA GLN A 160 11.45 -17.86 18.55
C GLN A 160 10.06 -18.38 18.93
N ALA A 161 9.34 -19.02 18.01
CA ALA A 161 8.07 -19.68 18.31
C ALA A 161 8.25 -20.91 19.21
N LYS A 162 9.28 -21.74 18.97
CA LYS A 162 9.61 -22.87 19.87
C LYS A 162 10.10 -22.42 21.25
N ASN A 163 10.88 -21.34 21.34
CA ASN A 163 11.37 -20.86 22.63
C ASN A 163 10.27 -20.15 23.44
N LEU A 164 9.33 -19.46 22.80
CA LEU A 164 8.17 -18.89 23.48
C LEU A 164 7.22 -20.00 23.96
N VAL A 165 6.82 -20.93 23.09
CA VAL A 165 5.95 -22.06 23.49
C VAL A 165 6.64 -22.96 24.52
N GLY A 166 7.94 -23.24 24.37
CA GLY A 166 8.73 -24.01 25.34
C GLY A 166 8.89 -23.31 26.70
N ALA A 167 8.98 -21.97 26.73
CA ALA A 167 9.02 -21.20 27.97
C ALA A 167 7.64 -21.14 28.67
N PHE A 168 6.54 -21.13 27.92
CA PHE A 168 5.19 -21.15 28.48
C PHE A 168 4.75 -22.54 28.96
N VAL A 169 5.17 -23.62 28.30
CA VAL A 169 4.83 -25.00 28.68
C VAL A 169 5.53 -25.46 29.97
N HIS A 170 6.65 -24.84 30.35
CA HIS A 170 7.32 -25.12 31.64
C HIS A 170 6.78 -24.32 32.84
N SER A 171 5.80 -23.42 32.64
CA SER A 171 5.12 -22.70 33.73
C SER A 171 3.78 -23.38 34.06
N GLU A 172 3.84 -24.61 34.56
CA GLU A 172 2.68 -25.42 34.93
C GLU A 172 2.09 -24.99 36.30
N SER A 173 1.81 -23.71 36.49
CA SER A 173 1.18 -23.21 37.74
C SER A 173 0.52 -21.82 37.61
N ALA A 174 -0.34 -21.63 36.61
CA ALA A 174 -1.26 -20.49 36.58
C ALA A 174 -2.67 -20.90 36.07
N PRO A 175 -3.73 -20.79 36.88
CA PRO A 175 -5.11 -21.16 36.49
C PRO A 175 -5.71 -20.32 35.35
N GLN A 176 -5.03 -19.27 34.91
CA GLN A 176 -5.48 -18.34 33.87
C GLN A 176 -4.94 -18.65 32.46
N ALA A 177 -4.04 -19.62 32.31
CA ALA A 177 -3.43 -19.97 31.02
C ALA A 177 -4.44 -20.48 29.96
N LYS A 178 -5.60 -20.99 30.41
CA LYS A 178 -6.63 -21.53 29.52
C LYS A 178 -7.32 -20.45 28.68
N ASN A 179 -7.47 -19.22 29.19
CA ASN A 179 -8.16 -18.15 28.47
C ASN A 179 -7.24 -17.33 27.54
N LEU A 180 -5.93 -17.27 27.80
CA LEU A 180 -4.98 -16.56 26.91
C LEU A 180 -4.59 -17.39 25.69
N ALA A 181 -4.57 -18.73 25.82
CA ALA A 181 -4.30 -19.60 24.69
C ALA A 181 -5.35 -19.43 23.59
N ASP A 182 -6.64 -19.28 23.95
CA ASP A 182 -7.75 -19.08 23.01
C ASP A 182 -7.73 -17.70 22.32
N VAL A 183 -7.09 -16.69 22.94
CA VAL A 183 -6.94 -15.33 22.36
C VAL A 183 -5.78 -15.25 21.36
N PHE A 184 -4.82 -16.18 21.44
CA PHE A 184 -3.62 -16.19 20.60
C PHE A 184 -3.57 -17.37 19.62
N VAL A 185 -4.61 -18.19 19.54
CA VAL A 185 -4.85 -19.00 18.34
C VAL A 185 -5.15 -17.97 17.25
N PRO A 186 -4.26 -17.76 16.26
CA PRO A 186 -4.69 -17.04 15.06
C PRO A 186 -5.90 -17.83 14.58
N GLU A 187 -7.08 -17.22 14.47
CA GLU A 187 -8.16 -17.85 13.72
C GLU A 187 -7.52 -18.33 12.44
N GLU A 188 -7.45 -19.65 12.26
CA GLU A 188 -7.13 -20.26 11.00
C GLU A 188 -8.31 -19.85 10.14
N ASN A 189 -8.20 -18.65 9.54
CA ASN A 189 -9.17 -18.14 8.61
C ASN A 189 -9.26 -19.23 7.56
N VAL A 190 -10.37 -19.99 7.59
CA VAL A 190 -10.73 -20.95 6.55
C VAL A 190 -11.16 -20.13 5.33
N GLU A 191 -10.28 -19.26 4.87
CA GLU A 191 -10.37 -18.70 3.54
C GLU A 191 -10.11 -19.86 2.59
N MET A 192 -11.02 -20.08 1.65
CA MET A 192 -10.86 -21.10 0.63
C MET A 192 -9.51 -20.90 -0.07
N SER A 193 -8.51 -21.72 0.24
CA SER A 193 -7.19 -21.57 -0.38
C SER A 193 -7.34 -21.81 -1.88
N TRP A 194 -7.25 -20.76 -2.69
CA TRP A 194 -7.37 -20.89 -4.14
C TRP A 194 -6.17 -21.68 -4.65
N GLY A 195 -6.38 -22.59 -5.60
CA GLY A 195 -5.24 -23.23 -6.28
C GLY A 195 -4.37 -22.15 -6.96
N VAL A 196 -3.04 -22.33 -6.97
CA VAL A 196 -2.11 -21.44 -7.69
C VAL A 196 -2.60 -21.05 -9.11
N PRO A 197 -3.10 -21.98 -9.95
CA PRO A 197 -3.61 -21.61 -11.28
C PRO A 197 -4.86 -20.72 -11.22
N LEU A 198 -5.72 -20.91 -10.22
CA LEU A 198 -6.90 -20.05 -10.03
C LEU A 198 -6.46 -18.65 -9.57
N SER A 199 -5.53 -18.54 -8.61
CA SER A 199 -5.01 -17.25 -8.15
C SER A 199 -4.36 -16.48 -9.30
N ILE A 200 -3.52 -17.14 -10.11
CA ILE A 200 -2.91 -16.52 -11.30
C ILE A 200 -3.99 -16.12 -12.33
N GLY A 201 -4.98 -16.99 -12.57
CA GLY A 201 -6.06 -16.71 -13.51
C GLY A 201 -6.91 -15.50 -13.10
N VAL A 202 -7.30 -15.43 -11.82
CA VAL A 202 -8.05 -14.31 -11.25
C VAL A 202 -7.20 -13.04 -11.24
N LEU A 203 -5.92 -13.13 -10.88
CA LEU A 203 -5.01 -11.97 -10.89
C LEU A 203 -4.88 -11.38 -12.29
N ALA A 204 -4.67 -12.23 -13.31
CA ALA A 204 -4.55 -11.80 -14.70
C ALA A 204 -5.87 -11.22 -15.23
N ALA A 205 -6.99 -11.91 -15.01
CA ALA A 205 -8.31 -11.44 -15.44
C ALA A 205 -8.69 -10.11 -14.78
N SER A 206 -8.45 -9.98 -13.47
CA SER A 206 -8.71 -8.75 -12.71
C SER A 206 -7.80 -7.61 -13.15
N SER A 207 -6.53 -7.89 -13.49
CA SER A 207 -5.61 -6.87 -14.01
C SER A 207 -6.06 -6.33 -15.36
N VAL A 208 -6.50 -7.19 -16.28
CA VAL A 208 -7.05 -6.78 -17.59
C VAL A 208 -8.33 -5.98 -17.41
N LEU A 209 -9.24 -6.47 -16.56
CA LEU A 209 -10.50 -5.77 -16.28
C LEU A 209 -10.24 -4.43 -15.59
N MET A 210 -9.26 -4.36 -14.69
CA MET A 210 -8.83 -3.12 -14.05
C MET A 210 -8.30 -2.13 -15.08
N ALA A 211 -7.46 -2.58 -16.02
CA ALA A 211 -6.97 -1.74 -17.11
C ALA A 211 -8.11 -1.19 -17.97
N PHE A 212 -9.09 -2.03 -18.33
CA PHE A 212 -10.28 -1.58 -19.07
C PHE A 212 -11.08 -0.52 -18.30
N LEU A 213 -11.34 -0.75 -17.01
CA LEU A 213 -12.08 0.20 -16.17
C LEU A 213 -11.30 1.50 -15.94
N SER A 214 -9.99 1.42 -15.71
CA SER A 214 -9.11 2.59 -15.61
C SER A 214 -9.13 3.42 -16.88
N ASN A 215 -9.13 2.76 -18.05
CA ASN A 215 -9.26 3.43 -19.33
C ASN A 215 -10.60 4.17 -19.43
N PHE A 216 -11.71 3.50 -19.11
CA PHE A 216 -13.02 4.12 -19.11
C PHE A 216 -13.13 5.30 -18.13
N VAL A 217 -12.63 5.16 -16.90
CA VAL A 217 -12.64 6.25 -15.91
C VAL A 217 -11.84 7.45 -16.41
N ALA A 218 -10.67 7.22 -17.01
CA ALA A 218 -9.88 8.29 -17.58
C ALA A 218 -10.62 9.03 -18.71
N ASP A 219 -11.40 8.34 -19.54
CA ASP A 219 -12.23 8.99 -20.59
C ASP A 219 -13.38 9.82 -19.99
N CYS A 220 -13.90 9.41 -18.83
CA CYS A 220 -15.00 10.11 -18.18
C CYS A 220 -14.56 11.39 -17.43
N VAL A 221 -13.28 11.54 -17.12
CA VAL A 221 -12.79 12.66 -16.28
C VAL A 221 -13.17 14.00 -16.89
N ASP A 222 -12.94 14.21 -18.19
CA ASP A 222 -13.26 15.48 -18.86
C ASP A 222 -14.75 15.80 -18.81
N SER A 223 -15.61 14.78 -18.88
CA SER A 223 -17.06 14.95 -18.77
C SER A 223 -17.48 15.33 -17.34
N VAL A 224 -16.80 14.78 -16.34
CA VAL A 224 -17.04 15.09 -14.92
C VAL A 224 -16.56 16.49 -14.57
N THR A 225 -15.38 16.89 -15.06
CA THR A 225 -14.83 18.23 -14.80
C THR A 225 -15.68 19.31 -15.50
N ALA A 226 -16.13 19.06 -16.74
CA ALA A 226 -17.00 19.99 -17.47
C ALA A 226 -18.44 20.02 -16.94
N GLY A 227 -19.01 18.87 -16.56
CA GLY A 227 -20.41 18.76 -16.16
C GLY A 227 -20.67 19.11 -14.70
N LEU A 228 -19.80 18.68 -13.78
CA LEU A 228 -19.94 18.92 -12.34
C LEU A 228 -19.10 20.10 -11.83
N GLY A 229 -18.21 20.65 -12.67
CA GLY A 229 -17.27 21.70 -12.27
C GLY A 229 -16.17 21.22 -11.32
N TRP A 230 -15.95 19.91 -11.23
CA TRP A 230 -14.92 19.34 -10.35
C TRP A 230 -13.53 19.52 -10.96
N THR A 231 -12.53 19.69 -10.12
CA THR A 231 -11.13 19.77 -10.59
C THR A 231 -10.55 18.37 -10.77
N GLU A 232 -9.64 18.19 -11.73
CA GLU A 232 -8.88 16.94 -11.87
C GLU A 232 -8.15 16.56 -10.58
N MET A 233 -7.70 17.57 -9.82
CA MET A 233 -7.08 17.38 -8.51
C MET A 233 -8.04 16.72 -7.52
N PHE A 234 -9.29 17.21 -7.43
CA PHE A 234 -10.29 16.63 -6.53
C PHE A 234 -10.68 15.22 -6.96
N VAL A 235 -10.94 15.03 -8.26
CA VAL A 235 -11.28 13.71 -8.82
C VAL A 235 -10.16 12.71 -8.55
N GLY A 236 -8.91 13.07 -8.85
CA GLY A 236 -7.76 12.22 -8.60
C GLY A 236 -7.56 11.94 -7.12
N ALA A 237 -7.37 12.98 -6.31
CA ALA A 237 -6.95 12.83 -4.92
C ALA A 237 -8.03 12.24 -4.00
N ILE A 238 -9.30 12.55 -4.23
CA ILE A 238 -10.39 12.13 -3.33
C ILE A 238 -11.15 10.94 -3.91
N VAL A 239 -11.62 11.05 -5.15
CA VAL A 239 -12.51 10.02 -5.73
C VAL A 239 -11.75 8.79 -6.15
N ILE A 240 -10.61 8.97 -6.83
CA ILE A 240 -9.80 7.84 -7.32
C ILE A 240 -8.85 7.36 -6.22
N GLY A 241 -8.26 8.29 -5.45
CA GLY A 241 -7.33 7.99 -4.36
C GLY A 241 -7.92 7.11 -3.24
N ILE A 242 -9.26 7.05 -3.08
CA ILE A 242 -9.90 6.21 -2.07
C ILE A 242 -10.13 4.76 -2.52
N ILE A 243 -10.02 4.46 -3.82
CA ILE A 243 -10.28 3.10 -4.35
C ILE A 243 -9.42 2.04 -3.64
N PRO A 244 -8.10 2.25 -3.42
CA PRO A 244 -7.25 1.31 -2.69
C PRO A 244 -7.70 1.00 -1.28
N LEU A 245 -8.13 2.05 -0.56
CA LEU A 245 -8.62 1.93 0.80
C LEU A 245 -9.86 1.04 0.85
N LEU A 246 -10.77 1.22 -0.10
CA LEU A 246 -12.03 0.47 -0.14
C LEU A 246 -11.84 -0.98 -0.58
N SER A 247 -10.77 -1.32 -1.30
CA SER A 247 -10.46 -2.74 -1.56
C SER A 247 -10.00 -3.52 -0.33
N LEU A 248 -9.57 -2.83 0.73
CA LEU A 248 -9.06 -3.44 1.97
C LEU A 248 -10.13 -3.60 3.06
N SER A 249 -11.36 -3.11 2.85
CA SER A 249 -12.32 -2.89 3.93
C SER A 249 -12.95 -4.14 4.55
N GLU A 250 -12.85 -5.32 3.93
CA GLU A 250 -13.31 -6.56 4.60
C GLU A 250 -12.36 -6.97 5.75
N ASN A 251 -11.07 -6.68 5.65
CA ASN A 251 -10.09 -7.01 6.70
C ASN A 251 -10.01 -5.95 7.81
N ILE A 252 -10.46 -4.71 7.56
CA ILE A 252 -10.43 -3.62 8.56
C ILE A 252 -11.57 -3.75 9.58
N CYS A 253 -12.67 -4.42 9.24
CA CYS A 253 -13.83 -4.59 10.14
C CYS A 253 -13.84 -5.92 10.93
N LEU A 254 -12.84 -6.79 10.74
CA LEU A 254 -12.74 -8.08 11.44
C LEU A 254 -11.75 -8.07 12.62
N PHE A 255 -11.11 -6.94 12.92
CA PHE A 255 -10.41 -6.73 14.19
C PHE A 255 -11.32 -5.99 15.19
#